data_AF-S7MGX5-F1
#
_entry.id   AF-S7MGX5-F1
#
_cell.length_a   1.000
_cell.length_b   1.000
_cell.length_c   1.000
_cell.angle_alpha   90.00
_cell.angle_beta   90.00
_cell.angle_gamma   90.00
#
_symmetry.space_group_name_H-M   'P 1'
#
loop_
_entity.id
_entity.type
_entity.pdbx_description
1 polymer ?
#
loop_
_entity_poly.entity_id
_entity_poly.type
_entity_poly.pdbx_seq_one_letter_code
_entity_poly.pdbx_strand_id
1 'polypeptide(L)'
;MAPIGGKKAKKGILERLNSGEVVIGDGGFVFSLEKRGYVKAGPWTPEAAVEHPEAVRQLHREFLRAGSNVMQTFTFYASEDKLENRGNYVAEKISVSKPYRAFSKECRRHTSSAKF
;
A
#
# COMPACT_ATOMS: atom_id res chain seq x y z
N MET A 1 -7.61 29.32 33.22
CA MET A 1 -6.71 28.37 32.51
C MET A 1 -7.57 27.61 31.52
N ALA A 2 -7.40 27.83 30.20
CA ALA A 2 -8.19 27.13 29.18
C ALA A 2 -7.80 25.64 29.13
N PRO A 3 -8.74 24.71 28.95
CA PRO A 3 -8.42 23.29 28.90
C PRO A 3 -7.51 22.99 27.70
N ILE A 4 -6.41 22.30 27.98
CA ILE A 4 -5.43 21.82 27.00
C ILE A 4 -6.16 20.75 26.17
N GLY A 5 -6.48 21.08 24.91
CA GLY A 5 -7.33 20.27 24.06
C GLY A 5 -6.84 18.83 23.92
N GLY A 6 -7.65 17.87 24.37
CA GLY A 6 -7.43 16.45 24.12
C GLY A 6 -7.35 16.16 22.61
N LYS A 7 -6.54 15.17 22.22
CA LYS A 7 -6.42 14.74 20.82
C LYS A 7 -7.82 14.46 20.25
N LYS A 8 -8.31 15.32 19.35
CA LYS A 8 -9.53 15.02 18.57
C LYS A 8 -9.32 13.67 17.87
N ALA A 9 -10.26 12.76 18.04
CA ALA A 9 -10.28 11.53 17.27
C ALA A 9 -10.27 11.89 15.77
N LYS A 10 -9.39 11.25 15.00
CA LYS A 10 -9.34 11.45 13.55
C LYS A 10 -10.64 10.93 12.96
N LYS A 11 -11.30 11.72 12.12
CA LYS A 11 -12.51 11.31 11.38
C LYS A 11 -12.22 10.09 10.51
N GLY A 12 -13.15 9.14 10.46
CA GLY A 12 -13.10 7.98 9.58
C GLY A 12 -13.26 8.38 8.11
N ILE A 13 -12.90 7.49 7.18
CA ILE A 13 -12.98 7.78 5.74
C ILE A 13 -14.41 8.11 5.29
N LEU A 14 -15.41 7.36 5.78
CA LEU A 14 -16.82 7.60 5.44
C LEU A 14 -17.32 8.95 5.95
N GLU A 15 -16.91 9.35 7.15
CA GLU A 15 -17.27 10.67 7.72
C GLU A 15 -16.66 11.82 6.91
N ARG A 16 -15.42 11.67 6.44
CA ARG A 16 -14.75 12.65 5.58
C ARG A 16 -15.49 12.80 4.26
N LEU A 17 -15.78 11.68 3.58
CA LEU A 17 -16.54 11.67 2.32
C LEU A 17 -17.94 12.28 2.49
N ASN A 18 -18.68 11.90 3.53
CA ASN A 18 -20.02 12.44 3.81
C ASN A 18 -20.00 13.95 4.12
N SER A 19 -18.88 14.50 4.58
CA SER A 19 -18.74 15.94 4.83
C SER A 19 -18.42 16.76 3.58
N GLY A 20 -18.32 16.11 2.41
CA GLY A 20 -17.93 16.75 1.15
C GLY A 20 -16.43 17.00 1.03
N GLU A 21 -15.61 16.40 1.91
CA GLU A 21 -14.15 16.48 1.82
C GLU A 21 -13.65 15.78 0.56
N VAL A 22 -12.85 16.46 -0.25
CA VAL A 22 -12.16 15.85 -1.38
C VAL A 22 -11.02 14.96 -0.85
N VAL A 23 -11.10 13.66 -1.12
CA VAL A 23 -10.10 12.67 -0.70
C VAL A 23 -9.34 12.18 -1.91
N ILE A 24 -8.01 12.33 -1.88
CA ILE A 24 -7.08 11.95 -2.94
C ILE A 24 -6.47 10.58 -2.64
N GLY A 25 -6.57 9.65 -3.59
CA GLY A 25 -5.88 8.36 -3.56
C GLY A 25 -4.42 8.44 -3.98
N ASP A 26 -3.76 7.31 -4.06
CA ASP A 26 -2.40 7.18 -4.61
C ASP A 26 -2.39 6.88 -6.11
N GLY A 27 -1.20 6.68 -6.66
CA GLY A 27 -0.98 6.40 -8.08
C GLY A 27 -0.60 4.94 -8.36
N GLY A 28 -0.26 4.67 -9.63
CA GLY A 28 0.06 3.32 -10.08
C GLY A 28 1.40 2.80 -9.57
N PHE A 29 1.37 1.86 -8.62
CA PHE A 29 2.57 1.19 -8.11
C PHE A 29 3.33 0.40 -9.18
N VAL A 30 2.63 -0.47 -9.91
CA VAL A 30 3.24 -1.39 -10.88
C VAL A 30 4.03 -0.63 -11.95
N PHE A 31 3.39 0.33 -12.61
CA PHE A 31 4.02 1.11 -13.66
C PHE A 31 5.18 1.99 -13.14
N SER A 32 5.05 2.53 -11.92
CA SER A 32 6.11 3.36 -11.33
C SER A 32 7.32 2.52 -10.93
N LEU A 33 7.11 1.31 -10.41
CA LEU A 33 8.18 0.36 -10.08
C LEU A 33 8.81 -0.26 -11.35
N GLU A 34 8.02 -0.49 -12.39
CA GLU A 34 8.51 -0.99 -13.68
C GLU A 34 9.44 0.01 -14.35
N LYS A 35 9.06 1.29 -14.40
CA LYS A 35 9.92 2.37 -14.91
C LYS A 35 11.24 2.52 -14.14
N ARG A 36 11.28 2.03 -12.89
CA ARG A 36 12.48 2.03 -12.03
C ARG A 36 13.27 0.72 -12.10
N GLY A 37 12.79 -0.27 -12.85
CA GLY A 37 13.44 -1.56 -13.03
C GLY A 37 13.21 -2.58 -11.90
N TYR A 38 12.25 -2.36 -11.00
CA TYR A 38 11.99 -3.27 -9.87
C TYR A 38 10.99 -4.38 -10.16
N VAL A 39 10.08 -4.18 -11.12
CA VAL A 39 9.08 -5.18 -11.53
C VAL A 39 8.90 -5.18 -13.04
N LYS A 40 8.35 -6.27 -13.56
CA LYS A 40 7.74 -6.29 -14.88
C LYS A 40 6.23 -6.37 -14.71
N ALA A 41 5.49 -5.45 -15.32
CA ALA A 41 4.04 -5.42 -15.22
C ALA A 41 3.45 -6.75 -15.70
N GLY A 42 2.65 -7.39 -14.84
CA GLY A 42 2.15 -8.73 -15.07
C GLY A 42 2.06 -9.55 -13.79
N PRO A 43 2.03 -10.88 -13.88
CA PRO A 43 1.87 -11.74 -12.70
C PRO A 43 3.01 -11.63 -11.68
N TRP A 44 4.18 -11.10 -12.07
CA TRP A 44 5.38 -10.99 -11.24
C TRP A 44 5.51 -9.68 -10.45
N THR A 45 4.36 -9.09 -10.12
CA THR A 45 4.26 -7.81 -9.42
C THR A 45 4.48 -7.90 -7.89
N PRO A 46 3.90 -8.87 -7.15
CA PRO A 46 3.95 -8.87 -5.67
C PRO A 46 5.33 -9.23 -5.08
N GLU A 47 6.21 -9.84 -5.86
CA GLU A 47 7.62 -10.16 -5.57
C GLU A 47 8.37 -8.96 -4.99
N ALA A 48 8.22 -7.78 -5.63
CA ALA A 48 8.96 -6.60 -5.25
C ALA A 48 8.64 -6.12 -3.83
N ALA A 49 7.48 -6.48 -3.27
CA ALA A 49 7.19 -6.20 -1.86
C ALA A 49 8.11 -6.98 -0.89
N VAL A 50 8.65 -8.11 -1.34
CA VAL A 50 9.55 -8.98 -0.56
C VAL A 50 11.01 -8.77 -0.94
N GLU A 51 11.30 -8.71 -2.25
CA GLU A 51 12.66 -8.61 -2.77
C GLU A 51 13.21 -7.18 -2.71
N HIS A 52 12.33 -6.19 -2.88
CA HIS A 52 12.68 -4.77 -2.95
C HIS A 52 11.80 -3.90 -2.04
N PRO A 53 11.69 -4.22 -0.72
CA PRO A 53 10.76 -3.54 0.19
C PRO A 53 11.02 -2.04 0.31
N GLU A 54 12.29 -1.62 0.21
CA GLU A 54 12.65 -0.19 0.26
C GLU A 54 12.18 0.57 -0.98
N ALA A 55 12.14 -0.05 -2.16
CA ALA A 55 11.62 0.58 -3.37
C ALA A 55 10.12 0.85 -3.25
N VAL A 56 9.36 -0.14 -2.77
CA VAL A 56 7.92 -0.02 -2.50
C VAL A 56 7.66 1.05 -1.43
N ARG A 57 8.47 1.07 -0.37
CA ARG A 57 8.39 2.07 0.71
C ARG A 57 8.66 3.49 0.21
N GLN A 58 9.70 3.67 -0.60
CA GLN A 58 10.03 4.98 -1.15
C GLN A 58 8.88 5.50 -2.01
N LEU A 59 8.32 4.66 -2.88
CA LEU A 59 7.19 5.04 -3.70
C LEU A 59 5.94 5.41 -2.87
N HIS A 60 5.65 4.69 -1.78
CA HIS A 60 4.61 5.10 -0.84
C HIS A 60 4.83 6.51 -0.27
N ARG A 61 6.07 6.83 0.12
CA ARG A 61 6.41 8.14 0.65
C ARG A 61 6.30 9.24 -0.39
N GLU A 62 6.59 8.93 -1.65
CA GLU A 62 6.44 9.89 -2.74
C GLU A 62 4.97 10.23 -2.99
N PHE A 63 4.06 9.24 -3.00
CA PHE A 63 2.62 9.52 -3.10
C PHE A 63 2.09 10.31 -1.90
N LEU A 64 2.54 9.99 -0.69
CA LEU A 64 2.22 10.80 0.50
C LEU A 64 2.70 12.25 0.35
N ARG A 65 3.93 12.46 -0.16
CA ARG A 65 4.46 13.81 -0.42
C ARG A 65 3.74 14.53 -1.56
N ALA A 66 3.23 13.79 -2.54
CA ALA A 66 2.42 14.32 -3.64
C ALA A 66 0.99 14.72 -3.23
N GLY A 67 0.57 14.38 -1.99
CA GLY A 67 -0.70 14.82 -1.42
C GLY A 67 -1.75 13.72 -1.26
N SER A 68 -1.41 12.46 -1.50
CA SER A 68 -2.34 11.34 -1.29
C SER A 68 -2.79 11.27 0.18
N ASN A 69 -4.10 11.22 0.39
CA ASN A 69 -4.71 11.07 1.70
C ASN A 69 -4.91 9.61 2.10
N VAL A 70 -5.10 8.74 1.11
CA VAL A 70 -5.31 7.30 1.25
C VAL A 70 -4.31 6.58 0.36
N MET A 71 -3.67 5.55 0.91
CA MET A 71 -2.71 4.71 0.21
C MET A 71 -3.29 3.30 0.06
N GLN A 72 -3.28 2.77 -1.16
CA GLN A 72 -3.63 1.38 -1.43
C GLN A 72 -2.47 0.45 -1.09
N THR A 73 -2.83 -0.78 -0.74
CA THR A 73 -1.84 -1.81 -0.47
C THR A 73 -1.31 -2.41 -1.77
N PHE A 74 0.00 -2.65 -1.88
CA PHE A 74 0.62 -3.28 -3.05
C PHE A 74 0.38 -4.80 -3.08
N THR A 75 -0.89 -5.19 -3.11
CA THR A 75 -1.36 -6.58 -2.93
C THR A 75 -2.40 -6.98 -3.97
N PHE A 76 -2.57 -6.20 -5.05
CA PHE A 76 -3.58 -6.47 -6.09
C PHE A 76 -3.47 -7.88 -6.70
N TYR A 77 -2.25 -8.39 -6.85
CA TYR A 77 -1.96 -9.71 -7.40
C TYR A 77 -1.49 -10.73 -6.35
N ALA A 78 -1.59 -10.39 -5.06
CA ALA A 78 -1.09 -11.20 -3.96
C ALA A 78 -2.18 -12.14 -3.39
N SER A 79 -2.83 -12.90 -4.27
CA SER A 79 -3.79 -13.96 -3.91
C SER A 79 -3.36 -15.29 -4.50
N GLU A 80 -3.74 -16.39 -3.84
CA GLU A 80 -3.34 -17.75 -4.21
C GLU A 80 -3.75 -18.09 -5.65
N ASP A 81 -5.00 -17.83 -6.01
CA ASP A 81 -5.55 -18.04 -7.36
C ASP A 81 -4.75 -17.32 -8.45
N LYS A 82 -4.27 -16.11 -8.18
CA LYS A 82 -3.53 -15.29 -9.15
C LYS A 82 -2.09 -15.76 -9.32
N LEU A 83 -1.48 -16.23 -8.23
CA LEU A 83 -0.09 -16.69 -8.24
C LEU A 83 0.02 -18.11 -8.83
N GLU A 84 -0.92 -19.00 -8.51
CA GLU A 84 -0.96 -20.37 -9.04
C GLU A 84 -1.29 -20.40 -10.55
N ASN A 85 -2.30 -19.66 -10.99
CA ASN A 85 -2.78 -19.66 -12.39
C ASN A 85 -1.75 -19.13 -13.40
N ARG A 86 -0.62 -18.60 -12.94
CA ARG A 86 0.43 -18.01 -13.80
C ARG A 86 1.79 -18.67 -13.61
N GLY A 87 1.86 -19.76 -12.85
CA GLY A 87 3.11 -20.45 -12.54
C GLY A 87 4.11 -19.50 -11.86
N ASN A 88 3.62 -18.62 -11.00
CA ASN A 88 4.48 -17.64 -10.36
C ASN A 88 5.31 -18.33 -9.27
N TYR A 89 6.64 -18.22 -9.36
CA TYR A 89 7.59 -18.76 -8.39
C TYR A 89 7.40 -18.23 -6.96
N VAL A 90 6.71 -17.09 -6.76
CA VAL A 90 6.31 -16.59 -5.44
C VAL A 90 5.43 -17.60 -4.71
N ALA A 91 4.52 -18.27 -5.42
CA ALA A 91 3.67 -19.32 -4.84
C ALA A 91 4.55 -20.44 -4.24
N GLU A 92 5.58 -20.85 -4.97
CA GLU A 92 6.47 -21.95 -4.58
C GLU A 92 7.53 -21.55 -3.55
N LYS A 93 8.18 -20.38 -3.70
CA LYS A 93 9.37 -20.00 -2.92
C LYS A 93 9.08 -19.08 -1.74
N ILE A 94 8.07 -18.22 -1.86
CA ILE A 94 7.87 -17.10 -0.93
C ILE A 94 6.58 -17.27 -0.10
N SER A 95 5.59 -18.03 -0.59
CA SER A 95 4.23 -18.13 -0.03
C SER A 95 3.51 -16.78 -0.03
N VAL A 96 2.25 -16.78 -0.48
CA VAL A 96 1.38 -15.59 -0.61
C VAL A 96 1.26 -14.78 0.69
N SER A 97 1.40 -15.46 1.84
CA SER A 97 1.33 -14.87 3.16
C SER A 97 2.47 -13.88 3.48
N LYS A 98 3.68 -14.09 2.93
CA LYS A 98 4.85 -13.24 3.24
C LYS A 98 4.77 -11.85 2.61
N PRO A 99 4.48 -11.68 1.30
CA PRO A 99 4.26 -10.36 0.70
C PRO A 99 3.16 -9.59 1.44
N TYR A 100 2.04 -10.25 1.74
CA TYR A 100 0.93 -9.66 2.48
C TYR A 100 1.35 -9.16 3.86
N ARG A 101 2.10 -9.97 4.63
CA ARG A 101 2.51 -9.62 6.01
C ARG A 101 3.63 -8.59 6.06
N ALA A 102 4.61 -8.67 5.15
CA ALA A 102 5.66 -7.66 5.01
C ALA A 102 5.05 -6.29 4.72
N PHE A 103 4.11 -6.27 3.78
CA PHE A 103 3.44 -5.06 3.35
C PHE A 103 2.47 -4.50 4.40
N SER A 104 1.66 -5.37 5.04
CA SER A 104 0.70 -4.97 6.07
C SER A 104 1.37 -4.38 7.33
N LYS A 105 2.60 -4.81 7.63
CA LYS A 105 3.43 -4.17 8.68
C LYS A 105 3.93 -2.80 8.24
N GLU A 106 4.30 -2.64 6.98
CA GLU A 106 4.84 -1.39 6.44
C GLU A 106 3.78 -0.29 6.34
N CYS A 107 2.60 -0.58 5.77
CA CYS A 107 1.50 0.39 5.74
C CYS A 107 1.13 0.90 7.14
N ARG A 108 1.04 -0.01 8.13
CA ARG A 108 0.72 0.39 9.51
C ARG A 108 1.72 1.34 10.16
N ARG A 109 2.99 1.35 9.72
CA ARG A 109 4.01 2.23 10.29
C ARG A 109 3.96 3.66 9.75
N HIS A 110 3.44 3.86 8.54
CA HIS A 110 3.50 5.15 7.84
C HIS A 110 2.14 5.80 7.61
N THR A 111 1.06 5.00 7.55
CA THR A 111 -0.30 5.53 7.49
C THR A 111 -0.96 5.40 8.87
N SER A 112 -0.78 6.42 9.71
CA SER A 112 -1.57 6.59 10.95
C SER A 112 -3.05 6.96 10.67
N SER A 113 -3.49 6.84 9.42
CA SER A 113 -4.82 7.14 8.90
C SER A 113 -5.55 5.91 8.32
N ALA A 114 -4.87 4.78 8.10
CA ALA A 114 -5.49 3.57 7.56
C ALA A 114 -5.97 2.65 8.71
N LYS A 115 -6.97 3.12 9.45
CA LYS A 115 -7.99 2.20 9.97
C LYS A 115 -9.16 2.36 9.01
N PHE A 116 -9.38 1.37 8.16
CA PHE A 116 -10.70 1.12 7.61
C PHE A 116 -11.61 0.70 8.77
#